data_AF-A0A3B9ZH10-F1
#
_entry.id   AF-A0A3B9ZH10-F1
#
_cell.length_a   1.000
_cell.length_b   1.000
_cell.length_c   1.000
_cell.angle_alpha   90.00
_cell.angle_beta   90.00
_cell.angle_gamma   90.00
#
_symmetry.space_group_name_H-M   'P 1'
#
loop_
_entity.id
_entity.type
_entity.pdbx_description
1 polymer ?
#
loop_
_entity_poly.entity_id
_entity_poly.type
_entity_poly.pdbx_seq_one_letter_code
_entity_poly.pdbx_strand_id
1 'polypeptide(L)'
;MYKAAVLTISDRCSRGEREDISGKVIQELIRGISFELVQYEVIPDEAELIKKKLIDYSDNLKADLILTTGGTGFSPRDVTPEATKAVLDKEVPGIP
;
A
#
# COMPACT_ATOMS: atom_id res chain seq x y z
N MET A 1 13.18 -8.49 13.66
CA MET A 1 11.73 -8.53 13.38
C MET A 1 11.53 -7.80 12.08
N TYR A 2 10.72 -8.32 11.15
CA TYR A 2 10.51 -7.65 9.87
C TYR A 2 9.56 -6.46 10.05
N LYS A 3 9.77 -5.39 9.28
CA LYS A 3 8.96 -4.17 9.29
C LYS A 3 7.94 -4.22 8.16
N ALA A 4 6.67 -4.02 8.48
CA ALA A 4 5.58 -3.93 7.52
C ALA A 4 4.98 -2.53 7.48
N ALA A 5 4.64 -2.05 6.29
CA ALA A 5 3.83 -0.86 6.06
C ALA A 5 2.55 -1.23 5.32
N VAL A 6 1.46 -0.52 5.60
CA VAL A 6 0.16 -0.70 4.94
C VAL A 6 -0.25 0.61 4.27
N LEU A 7 -0.59 0.54 2.98
CA LEU A 7 -1.03 1.69 2.21
C LEU A 7 -2.40 1.41 1.58
N THR A 8 -3.43 2.04 2.11
CA THR A 8 -4.77 1.98 1.51
C THR A 8 -4.90 3.06 0.45
N ILE A 9 -5.28 2.65 -0.75
CA ILE A 9 -5.42 3.51 -1.92
C ILE A 9 -6.92 3.54 -2.27
N SER A 10 -7.56 4.64 -1.93
CA SER A 10 -8.95 4.89 -2.29
C SER A 10 -9.33 6.35 -2.14
N ASP A 11 -9.85 6.92 -3.22
CA ASP A 11 -10.52 8.23 -3.24
C ASP A 11 -11.59 8.39 -2.15
N ARG A 12 -12.42 7.37 -1.95
CA ARG A 12 -13.53 7.43 -0.97
C ARG A 12 -13.02 7.34 0.46
N CYS A 13 -12.09 6.44 0.74
CA CYS A 13 -11.53 6.29 2.09
C CYS A 13 -10.69 7.50 2.49
N SER A 14 -9.89 8.04 1.56
CA SER A 14 -9.07 9.24 1.79
C SER A 14 -9.89 10.51 2.06
N ARG A 15 -11.10 10.61 1.49
CA ARG A 15 -12.07 11.68 1.79
C ARG A 15 -12.95 11.40 3.02
N GLY A 16 -12.82 10.25 3.67
CA GLY A 16 -13.66 9.86 4.81
C GLY A 16 -15.11 9.52 4.44
N GLU A 17 -15.41 9.32 3.16
CA GLU A 17 -16.74 8.92 2.67
C GLU A 17 -17.03 7.43 2.94
N ARG A 18 -15.96 6.65 3.16
CA ARG A 18 -16.03 5.23 3.47
C ARG A 18 -14.96 4.87 4.50
N GLU A 19 -15.31 4.00 5.42
CA GLU A 19 -14.34 3.41 6.35
C GLU A 19 -13.40 2.43 5.65
N ASP A 20 -12.11 2.51 5.97
CA ASP A 20 -11.12 1.55 5.50
C ASP A 20 -11.14 0.26 6.33
N ILE A 21 -12.03 -0.65 5.95
CA ILE A 21 -12.13 -1.98 6.57
C ILE A 21 -10.95 -2.86 6.17
N SER A 22 -10.48 -2.76 4.92
CA SER A 22 -9.40 -3.60 4.39
C SER A 22 -8.07 -3.32 5.08
N GLY A 23 -7.67 -2.05 5.21
CA GLY A 23 -6.45 -1.68 5.91
C GLY A 23 -6.50 -2.04 7.40
N LYS A 24 -7.68 -2.01 8.04
CA LYS A 24 -7.85 -2.52 9.42
C LYS A 24 -7.57 -4.02 9.52
N VAL A 25 -8.15 -4.82 8.64
CA VAL A 25 -7.93 -6.28 8.60
C VAL A 25 -6.44 -6.60 8.37
N ILE A 26 -5.77 -5.89 7.46
CA ILE A 26 -4.34 -6.10 7.21
C ILE A 26 -3.51 -5.77 8.45
N GLN A 27 -3.80 -4.67 9.15
CA GLN A 27 -3.10 -4.31 10.39
C GLN A 27 -3.28 -5.38 11.49
N GLU A 28 -4.48 -5.95 11.61
CA GLU A 28 -4.74 -7.05 12.55
C GLU A 28 -3.95 -8.31 12.19
N LEU A 29 -3.91 -8.68 10.91
CA LEU A 29 -3.14 -9.83 10.42
C LEU A 29 -1.63 -9.65 10.67
N ILE A 30 -1.09 -8.46 10.40
CA ILE A 30 0.33 -8.13 10.67
C ILE A 30 0.66 -8.30 12.15
N ARG A 31 -0.20 -7.81 13.05
CA ARG A 31 0.00 -7.95 14.50
C ARG A 31 -0.06 -9.41 14.98
N GLY A 32 -0.76 -10.27 14.23
CA GLY A 32 -0.85 -11.71 14.50
C GLY A 32 0.38 -12.52 14.05
N ILE A 33 1.33 -11.91 13.33
CA ILE A 33 2.55 -12.55 12.83
C ILE A 33 3.80 -11.79 13.30
N SER A 34 5.00 -12.30 13.00
CA SER A 34 6.27 -11.73 13.48
C SER A 34 6.73 -10.48 12.69
N PHE A 35 5.83 -9.51 12.52
CA PHE A 35 6.10 -8.22 11.87
C PHE A 35 5.79 -7.04 12.80
N GLU A 36 6.60 -5.98 12.69
CA GLU A 36 6.36 -4.68 13.30
C GLU A 36 5.64 -3.78 12.28
N LEU A 37 4.44 -3.31 12.61
CA LEU A 37 3.74 -2.33 11.78
C LEU A 37 4.37 -0.95 11.96
N VAL A 38 5.18 -0.50 10.99
CA VAL A 38 5.90 0.77 11.07
C VAL A 38 5.13 1.95 10.48
N GLN A 39 4.16 1.68 9.61
CA GLN A 39 3.33 2.73 8.99
C GLN A 39 1.98 2.19 8.51
N TYR A 40 0.96 3.04 8.66
CA TYR A 40 -0.36 2.86 8.04
C TYR A 40 -0.87 4.21 7.53
N GLU A 41 -1.29 4.27 6.27
CA GLU A 41 -1.79 5.50 5.66
C GLU A 41 -2.90 5.21 4.64
N VAL A 42 -3.80 6.17 4.47
CA VAL A 42 -4.86 6.15 3.45
C VAL A 42 -4.65 7.32 2.49
N ILE A 43 -4.55 7.04 1.19
CA ILE A 43 -4.30 8.05 0.15
C ILE A 43 -5.31 7.90 -1.01
N PRO A 44 -5.55 8.96 -1.82
CA PRO A 44 -6.37 8.86 -3.03
C PRO A 44 -5.68 8.09 -4.16
N ASP A 45 -6.44 7.79 -5.21
CA ASP A 45 -6.01 7.08 -6.41
C ASP A 45 -5.18 7.99 -7.35
N GLU A 46 -4.03 8.46 -6.87
CA GLU A 46 -3.16 9.41 -7.56
C GLU A 46 -1.76 8.82 -7.76
N ALA A 47 -1.40 8.50 -9.01
CA ALA A 47 -0.20 7.72 -9.35
C ALA A 47 1.11 8.31 -8.78
N GLU A 48 1.31 9.63 -8.87
CA GLU A 48 2.51 10.28 -8.33
C GLU A 48 2.60 10.18 -6.80
N LEU A 49 1.46 10.25 -6.12
CA LEU A 49 1.41 10.13 -4.67
C LEU A 49 1.70 8.69 -4.24
N ILE A 50 1.11 7.70 -4.93
CA ILE A 50 1.38 6.28 -4.68
C ILE A 50 2.88 5.99 -4.84
N LYS A 51 3.50 6.39 -5.96
CA LYS A 51 4.94 6.23 -6.19
C LYS A 51 5.77 6.86 -5.07
N LYS A 52 5.47 8.12 -4.72
CA LYS A 52 6.18 8.84 -3.66
C LYS A 52 6.12 8.10 -2.33
N LYS A 53 4.96 7.53 -1.97
CA LYS A 53 4.79 6.79 -0.71
C LYS A 53 5.50 5.44 -0.73
N LEU A 54 5.43 4.71 -1.84
CA LEU A 54 6.18 3.45 -1.99
C LEU A 54 7.69 3.66 -1.87
N ILE A 55 8.22 4.71 -2.53
CA ILE A 55 9.63 5.11 -2.43
C ILE A 55 9.97 5.50 -0.98
N ASP A 56 9.19 6.36 -0.34
CA ASP A 56 9.44 6.79 1.04
C ASP A 56 9.45 5.61 2.03
N TYR A 57 8.50 4.69 1.88
CA TYR A 57 8.38 3.52 2.75
C TYR A 57 9.55 2.54 2.55
N SER A 58 10.03 2.40 1.31
CA SER A 58 11.19 1.56 1.00
C SER A 58 12.51 2.22 1.42
N ASP A 59 12.74 3.46 0.98
CA ASP A 59 14.04 4.13 1.09
C ASP A 59 14.26 4.76 2.46
N ASN A 60 13.24 5.36 3.07
CA ASN A 60 13.38 6.10 4.31
C ASN A 60 12.93 5.28 5.52
N LEU A 61 11.73 4.69 5.46
CA LEU A 61 11.22 3.87 6.57
C LEU A 61 11.91 2.50 6.66
N LYS A 62 12.60 2.08 5.58
CA LYS A 62 13.24 0.77 5.46
C LYS A 62 12.26 -0.35 5.80
N ALA A 63 11.05 -0.29 5.24
CA ALA A 63 10.07 -1.35 5.37
C ALA A 63 10.53 -2.60 4.60
N ASP A 64 10.48 -3.76 5.24
CA ASP A 64 10.80 -5.05 4.61
C ASP A 64 9.63 -5.57 3.76
N LEU A 65 8.40 -5.13 4.08
CA LEU A 65 7.17 -5.47 3.36
C LEU A 65 6.26 -4.24 3.28
N ILE A 66 5.74 -3.95 2.08
CA ILE A 66 4.69 -2.94 1.88
C ILE A 66 3.46 -3.66 1.31
N LEU A 67 2.32 -3.53 1.98
CA LEU A 67 1.03 -4.08 1.53
C LEU A 67 0.13 -2.94 1.07
N THR A 68 -0.11 -2.85 -0.23
CA THR A 68 -1.10 -1.93 -0.80
C THR A 68 -2.47 -2.59 -0.85
N THR A 69 -3.54 -1.83 -0.60
CA THR A 69 -4.92 -2.30 -0.78
C THR A 69 -5.76 -1.25 -1.51
N GLY A 70 -6.37 -1.65 -2.64
CA GLY A 70 -7.17 -0.77 -3.50
C GLY A 70 -6.43 -0.29 -4.75
N GLY A 71 -7.20 0.22 -5.71
CA GLY A 71 -6.67 0.79 -6.97
C GLY A 71 -6.16 -0.23 -7.99
N THR A 72 -6.53 -1.52 -7.90
CA THR A 72 -6.07 -2.61 -8.79
C THR A 72 -7.15 -3.17 -9.73
N GLY A 73 -8.33 -2.55 -9.76
CA GLY A 73 -9.45 -2.98 -10.60
C GLY A 73 -9.39 -2.48 -12.05
N PHE A 74 -10.56 -2.40 -12.69
CA PHE A 74 -10.73 -1.94 -14.08
C PHE A 74 -11.26 -0.49 -14.20
N SER A 75 -11.40 0.23 -13.08
CA SER A 75 -11.81 1.63 -13.11
C SER A 75 -10.72 2.48 -13.77
N PRO A 76 -11.06 3.58 -14.47
CA PRO A 76 -10.07 4.55 -14.93
C PRO A 76 -9.26 5.21 -13.80
N ARG A 77 -9.72 5.09 -12.55
CA ARG A 77 -9.00 5.54 -11.35
C ARG A 77 -8.07 4.47 -10.78
N ASP A 78 -8.24 3.20 -11.13
CA ASP A 78 -7.40 2.12 -10.62
C ASP A 78 -6.00 2.19 -11.28
N VAL A 79 -5.02 2.73 -10.56
CA VAL A 79 -3.66 3.01 -11.06
C VAL A 79 -2.54 2.43 -10.17
N THR A 80 -2.90 1.64 -9.16
CA THR A 80 -1.94 1.05 -8.21
C THR A 80 -0.92 0.13 -8.89
N PRO A 81 -1.30 -0.79 -9.82
CA PRO A 81 -0.33 -1.66 -10.49
C PRO A 81 0.71 -0.89 -11.30
N GLU A 82 0.28 0.12 -12.05
CA GLU A 82 1.16 0.96 -12.89
C GLU A 82 2.09 1.81 -12.03
N ALA A 83 1.57 2.43 -10.97
CA ALA A 83 2.36 3.21 -10.03
C ALA A 83 3.39 2.33 -9.30
N THR A 84 2.99 1.12 -8.89
CA THR A 84 3.90 0.16 -8.25
C THR A 84 5.00 -0.26 -9.21
N LYS A 85 4.64 -0.70 -10.43
CA LYS A 85 5.62 -1.15 -11.43
C LYS A 85 6.64 -0.08 -11.80
N ALA A 86 6.26 1.19 -11.76
CA ALA A 86 7.16 2.31 -12.06
C ALA A 86 8.28 2.52 -11.03
N VAL A 87 8.20 1.91 -9.84
CA VAL A 87 9.18 2.08 -8.76
C VAL A 87 9.87 0.77 -8.33
N LEU A 88 9.57 -0.35 -8.99
CA LEU A 88 10.21 -1.62 -8.71
C LEU A 88 11.57 -1.73 -9.42
N ASP A 89 12.59 -2.19 -8.71
CA ASP A 89 13.84 -2.64 -9.32
C ASP A 89 13.66 -3.95 -10.10
N LYS A 90 12.82 -4.85 -9.56
CA LYS A 90 12.57 -6.18 -10.12
C LYS A 90 11.20 -6.71 -9.70
N GLU A 91 10.48 -7.29 -10.66
CA GLU A 91 9.20 -7.98 -10.41
C GLU A 91 9.41 -9.44 -9.98
N VAL A 92 8.50 -9.95 -9.14
CA VAL A 92 8.43 -11.35 -8.70
C VAL A 92 7.11 -11.96 -9.21
N PRO A 93 7.03 -12.40 -10.47
CA PRO A 93 5.75 -12.77 -11.11
C PRO A 93 5.06 -14.01 -10.49
N GLY A 94 5.76 -14.76 -9.62
CA GLY A 94 5.16 -15.86 -8.86
C GLY A 94 4.34 -15.41 -7.65
N ILE A 95 4.41 -14.12 -7.29
CA ILE A 95 3.59 -13.48 -6.27
C ILE A 95 2.84 -12.34 -7.00
N PRO A 96 1.68 -12.64 -7.60
CA PRO A 96 0.91 -11.67 -8.37
C PRO A 96 0.19 -10.65 -7.49
#